data_AF-Q0ATD3-F1
#
_entry.id   AF-Q0ATD3-F1
#
_cell.length_a   1.000
_cell.length_b   1.000
_cell.length_c   1.000
_cell.angle_alpha   90.00
_cell.angle_beta   90.00
_cell.angle_gamma   90.00
#
_symmetry.space_group_name_H-M   'P 1'
#
loop_
_entity.id
_entity.type
_entity.pdbx_description
1 polymer ?
#
loop_
_entity_poly.entity_id
_entity_poly.type
_entity_poly.pdbx_seq_one_letter_code
_entity_poly.pdbx_strand_id
1 'polypeptide(L)'
;MPGGLPQRRFPMINEFLAGVRQQVVADAMTAEFPETPYLRSTLHIAASLLQKSIRRGRQDLALQAAQRLFDAQPARFWRRLCITLFEDVGLLDRQLALDVLACAPRRGASKVSWTVVAYLVGRLCEATKTQVANNLLHLGLYDLHEAGPLEEFDLLSVDAAASWVTDGEASLVQQAKAVWQLSGISCAGLVLRHPQADRERALFLVSELAASPVLEIIARAGLRTTGHVLPLVSVLEASISSQRKGFDVVPDPMPEEEIIAGLPSWTFDQYTWPGKAALRRARTECPAIAADLSGRAGNADQRFRALADAHFEFESANLSLRAQIPAHIALWRRVQALGPHRHPETAQALYGALREDWEAFQTLRRLSEQSPNM
;
A
#
# COMPACT_ATOMS: atom_id res chain seq x y z
N MET A 1 -29.46 -10.13 -20.86
CA MET A 1 -29.27 -9.15 -21.95
C MET A 1 -27.84 -8.65 -21.88
N PRO A 2 -26.97 -8.82 -22.90
CA PRO A 2 -25.67 -8.18 -22.91
C PRO A 2 -25.91 -6.71 -23.29
N GLY A 3 -26.23 -5.88 -22.29
CA GLY A 3 -26.25 -4.44 -22.46
C GLY A 3 -24.82 -3.99 -22.74
N GLY A 4 -24.55 -3.54 -23.98
CA GLY A 4 -23.25 -3.01 -24.34
C GLY A 4 -22.87 -1.90 -23.37
N LEU A 5 -21.72 -2.03 -22.70
CA LEU A 5 -21.17 -1.00 -21.84
C LEU A 5 -21.12 0.32 -22.64
N PRO A 6 -21.66 1.44 -22.13
CA PRO A 6 -21.71 2.68 -22.86
C PRO A 6 -20.28 3.11 -23.24
N GLN A 7 -19.95 2.99 -24.53
CA GLN A 7 -18.68 3.49 -25.05
C GLN A 7 -18.72 5.02 -25.08
N ARG A 8 -17.62 5.64 -24.61
CA ARG A 8 -17.20 7.05 -24.78
C ARG A 8 -17.60 8.05 -23.67
N ARG A 9 -16.90 7.98 -22.53
CA ARG A 9 -16.63 9.14 -21.65
C ARG A 9 -15.14 9.55 -21.57
N PHE A 10 -14.26 8.91 -22.35
CA PHE A 10 -12.80 9.00 -22.18
C PHE A 10 -12.10 10.33 -22.54
N PRO A 11 -12.54 11.15 -23.52
CA PRO A 11 -11.84 12.38 -23.85
C PRO A 11 -11.72 13.35 -22.68
N MET A 12 -12.80 13.46 -21.88
CA MET A 12 -12.87 14.40 -20.74
C MET A 12 -11.86 14.09 -19.63
N ILE A 13 -11.51 12.81 -19.39
CA ILE A 13 -10.59 12.46 -18.30
C ILE A 13 -9.18 13.00 -18.56
N ASN A 14 -8.69 12.88 -19.79
CA ASN A 14 -7.34 13.33 -20.13
C ASN A 14 -7.25 14.86 -20.13
N GLU A 15 -8.28 15.55 -20.60
CA GLU A 15 -8.36 17.02 -20.57
C GLU A 15 -8.43 17.53 -19.13
N PHE A 16 -9.28 16.91 -18.29
CA PHE A 16 -9.36 17.24 -16.86
C PHE A 16 -8.00 17.08 -16.16
N LEU A 17 -7.34 15.94 -16.34
CA LEU A 17 -6.03 15.69 -15.72
C LEU A 17 -4.92 16.57 -16.30
N ALA A 18 -5.06 17.05 -17.54
CA ALA A 18 -4.14 18.03 -18.09
C ALA A 18 -4.28 19.40 -17.39
N GLY A 19 -5.51 19.83 -17.10
CA GLY A 19 -5.78 21.04 -16.32
C GLY A 19 -5.23 20.94 -14.89
N VAL A 20 -5.52 19.83 -14.20
CA VAL A 20 -4.95 19.55 -12.86
C VAL A 20 -3.42 19.60 -12.89
N ARG A 21 -2.81 18.97 -13.91
CA ARG A 21 -1.35 18.97 -14.05
C ARG A 21 -0.78 20.38 -14.21
N GLN A 22 -1.43 21.26 -14.97
CA GLN A 22 -0.98 22.66 -15.13
C GLN A 22 -0.95 23.39 -13.79
N GLN A 23 -1.98 23.20 -12.97
CA GLN A 23 -2.04 23.76 -11.62
C GLN A 23 -0.88 23.24 -10.75
N VAL A 24 -0.67 21.92 -10.70
CA VAL A 24 0.43 21.32 -9.93
C VAL A 24 1.80 21.85 -10.38
N VAL A 25 1.99 22.04 -11.68
CA VAL A 25 3.23 22.61 -12.20
C VAL A 25 3.42 24.04 -11.70
N ALA A 26 2.37 24.87 -11.72
CA ALA A 26 2.43 26.23 -11.22
C ALA A 26 2.75 26.27 -9.72
N ASP A 27 2.07 25.45 -8.91
CA ASP A 27 2.29 25.36 -7.47
C ASP A 27 3.71 24.85 -7.12
N ALA A 28 4.24 23.91 -7.91
CA ALA A 28 5.58 23.40 -7.70
C ALA A 28 6.68 24.44 -7.99
N MET A 29 6.44 25.42 -8.89
CA MET A 29 7.44 26.45 -9.21
C MET A 29 7.62 27.47 -8.10
N THR A 30 6.66 27.60 -7.18
CA THR A 30 6.73 28.52 -6.04
C THR A 30 7.17 27.83 -4.75
N ALA A 31 7.29 26.50 -4.77
CA ALA A 31 7.68 25.71 -3.60
C ALA A 31 9.21 25.64 -3.46
N GLU A 32 9.67 25.72 -2.22
CA GLU A 32 11.07 25.51 -1.85
C GLU A 32 11.28 24.07 -1.39
N PHE A 33 12.44 23.51 -1.74
CA PHE A 33 12.81 22.15 -1.36
C PHE A 33 14.19 22.15 -0.71
N PRO A 34 14.38 21.37 0.36
CA PRO A 34 15.71 21.20 0.92
C PRO A 34 16.62 20.54 -0.11
N GLU A 35 17.90 20.92 -0.12
CA GLU A 35 18.91 20.15 -0.84
C GLU A 35 18.98 18.74 -0.26
N THR A 36 18.89 17.73 -1.12
CA THR A 36 18.93 16.33 -0.69
C THR A 36 20.13 15.63 -1.29
N PRO A 37 21.00 14.98 -0.49
CA PRO A 37 22.14 14.25 -1.02
C PRO A 37 21.66 13.07 -1.87
N TYR A 38 22.38 12.77 -2.96
CA TYR A 38 22.00 11.69 -3.85
C TYR A 38 22.14 10.32 -3.16
N LEU A 39 21.06 9.54 -3.13
CA LEU A 39 21.05 8.22 -2.49
C LEU A 39 21.86 7.19 -3.29
N ARG A 40 22.94 6.70 -2.70
CA ARG A 40 23.80 5.64 -3.27
C ARG A 40 23.36 4.25 -2.81
N SER A 41 22.18 3.81 -3.23
CA SER A 41 21.65 2.49 -2.90
C SER A 41 21.04 1.77 -4.11
N THR A 42 20.65 0.51 -3.91
CA THR A 42 19.92 -0.27 -4.91
C THR A 42 18.51 0.29 -5.12
N LEU A 43 17.93 0.05 -6.29
CA LEU A 43 16.56 0.50 -6.59
C LEU A 43 15.49 -0.18 -5.71
N HIS A 44 15.80 -1.33 -5.10
CA HIS A 44 14.93 -1.99 -4.13
C HIS A 44 14.93 -1.27 -2.79
N ILE A 45 16.12 -0.89 -2.31
CA ILE A 45 16.28 -0.06 -1.10
C ILE A 45 15.62 1.30 -1.32
N ALA A 46 15.87 1.97 -2.44
CA ALA A 46 15.21 3.25 -2.75
C ALA A 46 13.67 3.12 -2.81
N ALA A 47 13.12 2.05 -3.38
CA ALA A 47 11.66 1.83 -3.39
C ALA A 47 11.08 1.59 -2.00
N SER A 48 11.77 0.83 -1.15
CA SER A 48 11.40 0.60 0.26
C SER A 48 11.45 1.91 1.05
N LEU A 49 12.55 2.66 0.90
CA LEU A 49 12.78 3.95 1.55
C LEU A 49 11.71 4.97 1.14
N LEU A 50 11.44 5.14 -0.16
CA LEU A 50 10.41 6.09 -0.65
C LEU A 50 9.06 5.86 0.03
N GLN A 51 8.59 4.60 0.03
CA GLN A 51 7.29 4.25 0.58
C GLN A 51 7.22 4.51 2.09
N LYS A 52 8.20 4.00 2.85
CA LYS A 52 8.21 4.13 4.31
C LYS A 52 8.51 5.55 4.79
N SER A 53 9.33 6.30 4.07
CA SER A 53 9.56 7.72 4.35
C SER A 53 8.28 8.52 4.20
N ILE A 54 7.50 8.31 3.12
CA ILE A 54 6.19 8.95 2.96
C ILE A 54 5.24 8.55 4.09
N ARG A 55 5.14 7.24 4.39
CA ARG A 55 4.33 6.70 5.49
C ARG A 55 4.63 7.35 6.85
N ARG A 56 5.92 7.65 7.10
CA ARG A 56 6.45 8.24 8.33
C ARG A 56 6.62 9.77 8.27
N GLY A 57 6.26 10.42 7.18
CA GLY A 57 6.42 11.88 7.01
C GLY A 57 7.88 12.37 6.95
N ARG A 58 8.84 11.50 6.60
CA ARG A 58 10.28 11.82 6.48
C ARG A 58 10.60 12.36 5.08
N GLN A 59 10.28 13.63 4.85
CA GLN A 59 10.41 14.27 3.54
C GLN A 59 11.85 14.23 3.00
N ASP A 60 12.84 14.48 3.86
CA ASP A 60 14.26 14.40 3.55
C ASP A 60 14.64 13.08 2.86
N LEU A 61 14.30 11.97 3.50
CA LEU A 61 14.61 10.62 3.00
C LEU A 61 13.73 10.23 1.81
N ALA A 62 12.47 10.68 1.79
CA ALA A 62 11.55 10.44 0.67
C ALA A 62 12.08 11.10 -0.61
N LEU A 63 12.59 12.32 -0.53
CA LEU A 63 13.17 13.05 -1.65
C LEU A 63 14.45 12.38 -2.18
N GLN A 64 15.36 11.95 -1.29
CA GLN A 64 16.55 11.20 -1.70
C GLN A 64 16.20 9.90 -2.47
N ALA A 65 15.23 9.15 -1.94
CA ALA A 65 14.73 7.93 -2.56
C ALA A 65 14.03 8.19 -3.90
N ALA A 66 13.20 9.23 -3.95
CA ALA A 66 12.48 9.66 -5.14
C ALA A 66 13.45 10.07 -6.25
N GLN A 67 14.47 10.87 -5.94
CA GLN A 67 15.48 11.30 -6.92
C GLN A 67 16.17 10.10 -7.55
N ARG A 68 16.65 9.17 -6.72
CA ARG A 68 17.31 7.94 -7.18
C ARG A 68 16.44 7.12 -8.12
N LEU A 69 15.16 6.91 -7.77
CA LEU A 69 14.23 6.15 -8.60
C LEU A 69 13.82 6.90 -9.86
N PHE A 70 13.61 8.21 -9.77
CA PHE A 70 13.17 9.04 -10.88
C PHE A 70 14.26 9.13 -11.96
N ASP A 71 15.52 9.32 -11.57
CA ASP A 71 16.64 9.38 -12.50
C ASP A 71 16.90 8.02 -13.17
N ALA A 72 16.86 6.93 -12.41
CA ALA A 72 17.23 5.60 -12.90
C ALA A 72 16.07 4.87 -13.61
N GLN A 73 14.86 4.93 -13.06
CA GLN A 73 13.69 4.19 -13.54
C GLN A 73 12.37 4.97 -13.29
N PRO A 74 12.09 6.04 -14.06
CA PRO A 74 10.91 6.89 -13.85
C PRO A 74 9.59 6.11 -13.80
N ALA A 75 9.40 5.10 -14.65
CA ALA A 75 8.19 4.28 -14.65
C ALA A 75 8.00 3.51 -13.32
N ARG A 76 9.09 2.99 -12.74
CA ARG A 76 9.08 2.33 -11.43
C ARG A 76 8.79 3.34 -10.31
N PHE A 77 9.38 4.52 -10.38
CA PHE A 77 9.08 5.62 -9.46
C PHE A 77 7.58 5.91 -9.41
N TRP A 78 6.96 6.23 -10.56
CA TRP A 78 5.54 6.59 -10.62
C TRP A 78 4.62 5.46 -10.17
N ARG A 79 4.92 4.21 -10.57
CA ARG A 79 4.17 3.05 -10.09
C ARG A 79 4.23 2.94 -8.56
N ARG A 80 5.43 3.09 -7.97
CA ARG A 80 5.61 3.00 -6.52
C ARG A 80 4.95 4.16 -5.78
N LEU A 81 5.12 5.39 -6.26
CA LEU A 81 4.50 6.58 -5.68
C LEU A 81 2.97 6.44 -5.64
N CYS A 82 2.35 5.99 -6.74
CA CYS A 82 0.91 5.76 -6.77
C CYS A 82 0.47 4.59 -5.88
N ILE A 83 1.26 3.51 -5.77
CA ILE A 83 0.97 2.44 -4.79
C ILE A 83 0.99 3.02 -3.37
N THR A 84 2.03 3.77 -2.99
CA THR A 84 2.12 4.43 -1.68
C THR A 84 0.96 5.38 -1.42
N LEU A 85 0.53 6.15 -2.44
CA LEU A 85 -0.66 7.00 -2.34
C LEU A 85 -1.89 6.19 -1.89
N PHE A 86 -2.21 5.07 -2.54
CA PHE A 86 -3.40 4.29 -2.18
C PHE A 86 -3.22 3.42 -0.94
N GLU A 87 -2.00 2.94 -0.68
CA GLU A 87 -1.70 2.03 0.42
C GLU A 87 -1.57 2.77 1.76
N ASP A 88 -0.89 3.92 1.78
CA ASP A 88 -0.44 4.56 3.02
C ASP A 88 -1.06 5.95 3.25
N VAL A 89 -1.45 6.65 2.19
CA VAL A 89 -2.10 7.97 2.28
C VAL A 89 -3.62 7.85 2.15
N GLY A 90 -4.10 6.95 1.30
CA GLY A 90 -5.50 6.75 0.97
C GLY A 90 -6.12 7.94 0.23
N LEU A 91 -7.45 8.05 0.29
CA LEU A 91 -8.24 9.08 -0.40
C LEU A 91 -8.91 10.07 0.54
N LEU A 92 -8.28 10.36 1.68
CA LEU A 92 -8.74 11.42 2.59
C LEU A 92 -8.58 12.80 1.95
N ASP A 93 -7.46 13.02 1.26
CA ASP A 93 -7.26 14.15 0.35
C ASP A 93 -7.38 13.68 -1.11
N ARG A 94 -8.58 13.85 -1.68
CA ARG A 94 -8.87 13.47 -3.07
C ARG A 94 -8.15 14.37 -4.08
N GLN A 95 -7.87 15.62 -3.71
CA GLN A 95 -7.17 16.55 -4.61
C GLN A 95 -5.70 16.13 -4.75
N LEU A 96 -5.03 15.81 -3.64
CA LEU A 96 -3.67 15.26 -3.69
C LEU A 96 -3.57 14.00 -4.54
N ALA A 97 -4.57 13.11 -4.45
CA ALA A 97 -4.62 11.93 -5.31
C ALA A 97 -4.71 12.29 -6.80
N LEU A 98 -5.56 13.27 -7.15
CA LEU A 98 -5.65 13.81 -8.51
C LEU A 98 -4.33 14.44 -8.96
N ASP A 99 -3.68 15.23 -8.11
CA ASP A 99 -2.42 15.92 -8.41
C ASP A 99 -1.31 14.91 -8.77
N VAL A 100 -1.14 13.88 -7.93
CA VAL A 100 -0.17 12.80 -8.17
C VAL A 100 -0.50 12.07 -9.47
N LEU A 101 -1.76 11.68 -9.67
CA LEU A 101 -2.17 10.94 -10.85
C LEU A 101 -2.04 11.78 -12.12
N ALA A 102 -2.37 13.06 -12.08
CA ALA A 102 -2.28 14.01 -13.19
C ALA A 102 -0.85 14.13 -13.73
N CYS A 103 0.14 14.09 -12.85
CA CYS A 103 1.57 14.17 -13.18
C CYS A 103 2.20 12.82 -13.56
N ALA A 104 1.57 11.69 -13.23
CA ALA A 104 2.05 10.37 -13.65
C ALA A 104 2.10 10.26 -15.19
N PRO A 105 3.14 9.60 -15.76
CA PRO A 105 3.41 9.59 -17.18
C PRO A 105 2.29 8.88 -17.94
N ARG A 106 1.91 9.45 -19.08
CA ARG A 106 0.92 8.91 -20.01
C ARG A 106 1.46 9.01 -21.43
N ARG A 107 0.98 8.14 -22.31
CA ARG A 107 1.33 8.22 -23.74
C ARG A 107 0.97 9.60 -24.28
N GLY A 108 1.95 10.29 -24.85
CA GLY A 108 1.78 11.64 -25.43
C GLY A 108 1.85 12.81 -24.44
N ALA A 109 1.95 12.56 -23.13
CA ALA A 109 2.15 13.63 -22.16
C ALA A 109 3.63 14.03 -22.09
N SER A 110 3.91 15.33 -21.96
CA SER A 110 5.27 15.82 -21.70
C SER A 110 5.81 15.25 -20.38
N LYS A 111 7.14 15.11 -20.25
CA LYS A 111 7.75 14.73 -18.96
C LYS A 111 7.56 15.85 -17.93
N VAL A 112 7.37 15.50 -16.66
CA VAL A 112 7.42 16.48 -15.56
C VAL A 112 8.86 16.68 -15.10
N SER A 113 9.17 17.86 -14.55
CA SER A 113 10.49 18.16 -13.97
C SER A 113 10.65 17.52 -12.59
N TRP A 114 11.89 17.48 -12.10
CA TRP A 114 12.20 17.07 -10.73
C TRP A 114 11.47 17.93 -9.69
N THR A 115 11.34 19.24 -9.90
CA THR A 115 10.63 20.17 -9.01
C THR A 115 9.19 19.70 -8.72
N VAL A 116 8.47 19.26 -9.76
CA VAL A 116 7.11 18.72 -9.62
C VAL A 116 7.10 17.41 -8.83
N VAL A 117 8.10 16.55 -9.06
CA VAL A 117 8.25 15.30 -8.31
C VAL A 117 8.50 15.58 -6.82
N ALA A 118 9.44 16.48 -6.52
CA ALA A 118 9.77 16.88 -5.16
C ALA A 118 8.55 17.49 -4.43
N TYR A 119 7.81 18.36 -5.11
CA TYR A 119 6.54 18.93 -4.63
C TYR A 119 5.54 17.86 -4.21
N LEU A 120 5.25 16.91 -5.10
CA LEU A 120 4.27 15.86 -4.83
C LEU A 120 4.73 14.91 -3.71
N VAL A 121 6.01 14.59 -3.64
CA VAL A 121 6.58 13.76 -2.56
C VAL A 121 6.48 14.47 -1.21
N GLY A 122 6.78 15.78 -1.15
CA GLY A 122 6.61 16.60 0.04
C GLY A 122 5.16 16.57 0.54
N ARG A 123 4.20 16.86 -0.36
CA ARG A 123 2.78 16.82 -0.01
C ARG A 123 2.30 15.46 0.47
N LEU A 124 2.79 14.36 -0.11
CA LEU A 124 2.48 13.01 0.37
C LEU A 124 3.05 12.74 1.77
N CYS A 125 4.24 13.26 2.09
CA CYS A 125 4.83 13.13 3.43
C CYS A 125 3.99 13.87 4.49
N GLU A 126 3.47 15.05 4.15
CA GLU A 126 2.64 15.89 5.03
C GLU A 126 1.19 15.43 5.14
N ALA A 127 0.69 14.68 4.15
CA ALA A 127 -0.70 14.27 4.10
C ALA A 127 -1.15 13.47 5.33
N THR A 128 -2.43 13.58 5.69
CA THR A 128 -3.04 12.61 6.60
C THR A 128 -2.98 11.21 5.99
N LYS A 129 -2.70 10.21 6.83
CA LYS A 129 -2.45 8.83 6.43
C LYS A 129 -3.62 7.92 6.79
N THR A 130 -3.89 6.94 5.93
CA THR A 130 -4.78 5.81 6.22
C THR A 130 -4.34 4.60 5.40
N GLN A 131 -4.45 3.43 6.00
CA GLN A 131 -4.16 2.14 5.35
C GLN A 131 -5.43 1.33 5.11
N VAL A 132 -6.61 1.96 5.16
CA VAL A 132 -7.90 1.25 5.14
C VAL A 132 -8.06 0.34 3.92
N ALA A 133 -7.63 0.78 2.73
CA ALA A 133 -7.71 -0.04 1.52
C ALA A 133 -6.82 -1.29 1.62
N ASN A 134 -5.62 -1.14 2.19
CA ASN A 134 -4.71 -2.26 2.45
C ASN A 134 -5.29 -3.20 3.52
N ASN A 135 -5.86 -2.65 4.60
CA ASN A 135 -6.48 -3.44 5.66
C ASN A 135 -7.68 -4.24 5.17
N LEU A 136 -8.51 -3.66 4.31
CA LEU A 136 -9.65 -4.35 3.68
C LEU A 136 -9.17 -5.52 2.81
N LEU A 137 -8.11 -5.33 2.02
CA LEU A 137 -7.52 -6.42 1.24
C LEU A 137 -6.92 -7.51 2.13
N HIS A 138 -6.22 -7.13 3.20
CA HIS A 138 -5.67 -8.07 4.17
C HIS A 138 -6.77 -8.90 4.84
N LEU A 139 -7.83 -8.26 5.34
CA LEU A 139 -8.96 -8.98 5.93
C LEU A 139 -9.69 -9.84 4.90
N GLY A 140 -9.87 -9.36 3.66
CA GLY A 140 -10.47 -10.14 2.58
C GLY A 140 -9.67 -11.40 2.21
N LEU A 141 -8.35 -11.38 2.45
CA LEU A 141 -7.44 -12.50 2.21
C LEU A 141 -7.41 -13.51 3.36
N TYR A 142 -7.56 -13.05 4.59
CA TYR A 142 -7.16 -13.82 5.77
C TYR A 142 -8.28 -14.01 6.80
N ASP A 143 -9.26 -13.12 6.87
CA ASP A 143 -10.43 -13.27 7.74
C ASP A 143 -11.49 -14.12 7.03
N LEU A 144 -11.27 -15.44 7.01
CA LEU A 144 -12.15 -16.39 6.33
C LEU A 144 -13.55 -16.47 6.96
N HIS A 145 -13.72 -16.03 8.20
CA HIS A 145 -15.00 -16.01 8.87
C HIS A 145 -15.91 -14.93 8.27
N GLU A 146 -15.40 -13.72 8.05
CA GLU A 146 -16.18 -12.65 7.42
C GLU A 146 -16.14 -12.76 5.89
N ALA A 147 -14.96 -12.94 5.30
CA ALA A 147 -14.76 -12.86 3.86
C ALA A 147 -15.15 -14.16 3.12
N GLY A 148 -15.36 -15.26 3.84
CA GLY A 148 -15.50 -16.61 3.28
C GLY A 148 -14.20 -17.17 2.68
N PRO A 149 -14.17 -18.45 2.29
CA PRO A 149 -13.03 -19.05 1.60
C PRO A 149 -12.83 -18.44 0.20
N LEU A 150 -11.62 -18.58 -0.35
CA LEU A 150 -11.29 -18.04 -1.67
C LEU A 150 -11.96 -18.87 -2.77
N GLU A 151 -12.04 -20.18 -2.54
CA GLU A 151 -12.57 -21.20 -3.45
C GLU A 151 -14.06 -21.01 -3.74
N GLU A 152 -14.84 -20.58 -2.74
CA GLU A 152 -16.28 -20.31 -2.93
C GLU A 152 -16.55 -19.23 -3.97
N PHE A 153 -15.66 -18.24 -4.06
CA PHE A 153 -15.78 -17.16 -5.03
C PHE A 153 -15.34 -17.56 -6.44
N ASP A 154 -14.38 -18.48 -6.58
CA ASP A 154 -13.98 -19.00 -7.90
C ASP A 154 -15.14 -19.76 -8.57
N LEU A 155 -16.12 -20.20 -7.78
CA LEU A 155 -17.33 -20.88 -8.24
C LEU A 155 -18.52 -19.93 -8.50
N LEU A 156 -18.41 -18.65 -8.10
CA LEU A 156 -19.49 -17.67 -8.34
C LEU A 156 -19.57 -17.31 -9.83
N SER A 157 -20.78 -17.00 -10.29
CA SER A 157 -20.94 -16.31 -11.57
C SER A 157 -20.49 -14.86 -11.43
N VAL A 158 -20.10 -14.20 -12.54
CA VAL A 158 -19.80 -12.75 -12.51
C VAL A 158 -20.96 -11.95 -11.93
N ASP A 159 -22.20 -12.35 -12.21
CA ASP A 159 -23.37 -11.62 -11.73
C ASP A 159 -23.53 -11.74 -10.21
N ALA A 160 -23.23 -12.91 -9.64
CA ALA A 160 -23.21 -13.10 -8.19
C ALA A 160 -22.05 -12.34 -7.52
N ALA A 161 -20.85 -12.39 -8.10
CA ALA A 161 -19.73 -11.60 -7.57
C ALA A 161 -19.99 -10.08 -7.70
N ALA A 162 -20.65 -9.66 -8.78
CA ALA A 162 -21.03 -8.26 -8.99
C ALA A 162 -22.10 -7.81 -8.00
N SER A 163 -23.08 -8.67 -7.66
CA SER A 163 -24.10 -8.33 -6.68
C SER A 163 -23.47 -8.07 -5.32
N TRP A 164 -22.45 -8.84 -4.92
CA TRP A 164 -21.74 -8.64 -3.65
C TRP A 164 -21.02 -7.29 -3.58
N VAL A 165 -20.48 -6.78 -4.69
CA VAL A 165 -19.85 -5.44 -4.72
C VAL A 165 -20.89 -4.37 -4.36
N THR A 166 -22.13 -4.53 -4.84
CA THR A 166 -23.20 -3.54 -4.69
C THR A 166 -24.19 -3.84 -3.55
N ASP A 167 -24.00 -4.95 -2.85
CA ASP A 167 -24.91 -5.39 -1.79
C ASP A 167 -24.71 -4.53 -0.55
N GLY A 168 -25.76 -3.81 -0.15
CA GLY A 168 -25.74 -2.95 1.03
C GLY A 168 -25.65 -3.71 2.36
N GLU A 169 -25.99 -5.01 2.36
CA GLU A 169 -25.87 -5.88 3.53
C GLU A 169 -24.49 -6.54 3.63
N ALA A 170 -23.73 -6.59 2.52
CA ALA A 170 -22.37 -7.12 2.53
C ALA A 170 -21.43 -6.17 3.26
N SER A 171 -20.49 -6.74 4.02
CA SER A 171 -19.49 -5.94 4.71
C SER A 171 -18.48 -5.33 3.73
N LEU A 172 -17.82 -4.24 4.12
CA LEU A 172 -16.76 -3.62 3.31
C LEU A 172 -15.62 -4.60 2.98
N VAL A 173 -15.34 -5.58 3.86
CA VAL A 173 -14.32 -6.60 3.62
C VAL A 173 -14.76 -7.54 2.50
N GLN A 174 -16.02 -8.00 2.53
CA GLN A 174 -16.60 -8.84 1.48
C GLN A 174 -16.65 -8.11 0.14
N GLN A 175 -17.10 -6.84 0.15
CA GLN A 175 -17.13 -6.01 -1.06
C GLN A 175 -15.72 -5.79 -1.64
N ALA A 176 -14.71 -5.49 -0.80
CA ALA A 176 -13.33 -5.31 -1.25
C ALA A 176 -12.75 -6.59 -1.85
N LYS A 177 -13.03 -7.76 -1.26
CA LYS A 177 -12.66 -9.07 -1.80
C LYS A 177 -13.33 -9.32 -3.15
N ALA A 178 -14.64 -9.07 -3.27
CA ALA A 178 -15.38 -9.22 -4.51
C ALA A 178 -14.81 -8.32 -5.64
N VAL A 179 -14.51 -7.05 -5.33
CA VAL A 179 -13.83 -6.11 -6.25
C VAL A 179 -12.49 -6.67 -6.70
N TRP A 180 -11.69 -7.20 -5.77
CA TRP A 180 -10.39 -7.77 -6.09
C TRP A 180 -10.51 -8.98 -7.04
N GLN A 181 -11.36 -9.94 -6.72
CA GLN A 181 -11.54 -11.14 -7.54
C GLN A 181 -12.10 -10.82 -8.93
N LEU A 182 -13.13 -9.97 -9.01
CA LEU A 182 -13.68 -9.52 -10.28
C LEU A 182 -12.66 -8.78 -11.14
N SER A 183 -11.72 -8.05 -10.53
CA SER A 183 -10.72 -7.30 -11.28
C SER A 183 -9.69 -8.18 -11.99
N GLY A 184 -9.52 -9.44 -11.55
CA GLY A 184 -8.49 -10.36 -12.05
C GLY A 184 -7.04 -9.89 -11.81
N ILE A 185 -6.83 -8.95 -10.89
CA ILE A 185 -5.52 -8.38 -10.58
C ILE A 185 -4.85 -9.23 -9.50
N SER A 186 -3.53 -9.46 -9.59
CA SER A 186 -2.82 -10.11 -8.49
C SER A 186 -2.70 -9.20 -7.27
N CYS A 187 -2.92 -9.76 -6.08
CA CYS A 187 -2.66 -9.11 -4.81
C CYS A 187 -1.80 -10.03 -3.94
N ALA A 188 -0.77 -9.48 -3.27
CA ALA A 188 0.15 -10.24 -2.42
C ALA A 188 0.80 -11.48 -3.08
N GLY A 189 1.02 -11.43 -4.41
CA GLY A 189 1.56 -12.56 -5.18
C GLY A 189 0.55 -13.70 -5.40
N LEU A 190 -0.68 -13.56 -4.92
CA LEU A 190 -1.79 -14.44 -5.24
C LEU A 190 -2.46 -13.93 -6.51
N VAL A 191 -2.65 -14.84 -7.46
CA VAL A 191 -3.46 -14.59 -8.66
C VAL A 191 -4.71 -15.43 -8.49
N LEU A 192 -5.79 -14.80 -8.04
CA LEU A 192 -7.10 -15.44 -8.09
C LEU A 192 -7.60 -15.37 -9.52
N ARG A 193 -7.86 -16.53 -10.11
CA ARG A 193 -8.34 -16.63 -11.48
C ARG A 193 -9.83 -16.89 -11.43
N HIS A 194 -10.61 -15.84 -11.18
CA HIS A 194 -12.04 -15.92 -11.47
C HIS A 194 -12.18 -16.17 -12.99
N PRO A 195 -12.84 -17.25 -13.44
CA PRO A 195 -12.89 -17.66 -14.85
C PRO A 195 -13.42 -16.57 -15.78
N GLN A 196 -14.20 -15.65 -15.20
CA GLN A 196 -14.85 -14.56 -15.89
C GLN A 196 -14.44 -13.18 -15.32
N ALA A 197 -13.26 -13.07 -14.70
CA ALA A 197 -12.74 -11.79 -14.22
C ALA A 197 -12.81 -10.72 -15.33
N ASP A 198 -13.43 -9.59 -15.00
CA ASP A 198 -13.60 -8.45 -15.89
C ASP A 198 -13.26 -7.17 -15.12
N ARG A 199 -12.06 -6.67 -15.40
CA ARG A 199 -11.53 -5.45 -14.82
C ARG A 199 -12.40 -4.23 -15.11
N GLU A 200 -12.94 -4.10 -16.32
CA GLU A 200 -13.78 -2.95 -16.67
C GLU A 200 -15.13 -3.03 -15.96
N ARG A 201 -15.67 -4.24 -15.77
CA ARG A 201 -16.88 -4.42 -14.95
C ARG A 201 -16.64 -4.07 -13.49
N ALA A 202 -15.55 -4.52 -12.87
CA ALA A 202 -15.21 -4.16 -11.48
C ALA A 202 -15.08 -2.63 -11.31
N LEU A 203 -14.40 -1.99 -12.25
CA LEU A 203 -14.24 -0.54 -12.30
C LEU A 203 -15.58 0.19 -12.49
N PHE A 204 -16.45 -0.32 -13.35
CA PHE A 204 -17.80 0.21 -13.56
C PHE A 204 -18.62 0.15 -12.26
N LEU A 205 -18.68 -1.01 -11.60
CA LEU A 205 -19.43 -1.18 -10.35
C LEU A 205 -18.94 -0.25 -9.25
N VAL A 206 -17.62 -0.15 -9.06
CA VAL A 206 -17.02 0.76 -8.07
C VAL A 206 -17.32 2.23 -8.41
N SER A 207 -17.35 2.59 -9.69
CA SER A 207 -17.68 3.96 -10.13
C SER A 207 -19.16 4.30 -9.94
N GLU A 208 -20.06 3.35 -10.19
CA GLU A 208 -21.50 3.51 -9.94
C GLU A 208 -21.77 3.71 -8.44
N LEU A 209 -21.14 2.90 -7.58
CA LEU A 209 -21.24 3.06 -6.12
C LEU A 209 -20.67 4.40 -5.65
N ALA A 210 -19.60 4.88 -6.30
CA ALA A 210 -19.00 6.16 -5.97
C ALA A 210 -19.90 7.35 -6.29
N ALA A 211 -20.73 7.24 -7.33
CA ALA A 211 -21.54 8.32 -7.87
C ALA A 211 -20.76 9.65 -8.02
N SER A 212 -19.45 9.57 -8.28
CA SER A 212 -18.53 10.69 -8.24
C SER A 212 -17.55 10.62 -9.42
N PRO A 213 -17.62 11.58 -10.37
CA PRO A 213 -16.71 11.63 -11.50
C PRO A 213 -15.22 11.69 -11.07
N VAL A 214 -14.94 12.39 -9.96
CA VAL A 214 -13.59 12.49 -9.41
C VAL A 214 -13.06 11.12 -8.96
N LEU A 215 -13.87 10.34 -8.25
CA LEU A 215 -13.47 9.02 -7.79
C LEU A 215 -13.34 8.03 -8.95
N GLU A 216 -14.20 8.11 -9.98
CA GLU A 216 -14.02 7.34 -11.21
C GLU A 216 -12.66 7.67 -11.87
N ILE A 217 -12.32 8.95 -12.02
CA ILE A 217 -11.04 9.38 -12.60
C ILE A 217 -9.86 8.82 -11.79
N ILE A 218 -9.94 8.87 -10.46
CA ILE A 218 -8.92 8.32 -9.55
C ILE A 218 -8.79 6.80 -9.74
N ALA A 219 -9.90 6.06 -9.75
CA ALA A 219 -9.89 4.61 -9.97
C ALA A 219 -9.24 4.25 -11.31
N ARG A 220 -9.67 4.89 -12.41
CA ARG A 220 -9.15 4.62 -13.76
C ARG A 220 -7.67 4.95 -13.88
N ALA A 221 -7.28 6.16 -13.47
CA ALA A 221 -5.90 6.60 -13.59
C ALA A 221 -4.98 5.81 -12.66
N GLY A 222 -5.40 5.56 -11.42
CA GLY A 222 -4.67 4.75 -10.45
C GLY A 222 -4.47 3.31 -10.93
N LEU A 223 -5.51 2.67 -11.44
CA LEU A 223 -5.45 1.31 -11.94
C LEU A 223 -4.50 1.19 -13.15
N ARG A 224 -4.58 2.12 -14.09
CA ARG A 224 -3.69 2.18 -15.25
C ARG A 224 -2.22 2.35 -14.85
N THR A 225 -1.93 3.22 -13.89
CA THR A 225 -0.55 3.52 -13.48
C THR A 225 0.04 2.39 -12.62
N THR A 226 -0.75 1.83 -11.70
CA THR A 226 -0.26 0.86 -10.72
C THR A 226 -0.37 -0.59 -11.19
N GLY A 227 -1.37 -0.91 -12.01
CA GLY A 227 -1.77 -2.30 -12.28
C GLY A 227 -2.15 -3.07 -11.03
N HIS A 228 -2.57 -2.37 -9.96
CA HIS A 228 -2.90 -2.94 -8.65
C HIS A 228 -4.39 -2.72 -8.34
N VAL A 229 -4.95 -3.51 -7.41
CA VAL A 229 -6.37 -3.41 -7.00
C VAL A 229 -6.63 -2.27 -6.00
N LEU A 230 -5.60 -1.82 -5.29
CA LEU A 230 -5.67 -0.75 -4.28
C LEU A 230 -6.45 0.50 -4.73
N PRO A 231 -6.31 1.03 -5.96
CA PRO A 231 -7.12 2.16 -6.43
C PRO A 231 -8.63 1.88 -6.39
N LEU A 232 -9.07 0.66 -6.75
CA LEU A 232 -10.48 0.28 -6.75
C LEU A 232 -11.01 0.17 -5.32
N VAL A 233 -10.27 -0.49 -4.43
CA VAL A 233 -10.67 -0.64 -3.01
C VAL A 233 -10.65 0.70 -2.28
N SER A 234 -9.69 1.58 -2.60
CA SER A 234 -9.65 2.94 -2.04
C SER A 234 -10.85 3.76 -2.45
N VAL A 235 -11.30 3.63 -3.71
CA VAL A 235 -12.51 4.31 -4.18
C VAL A 235 -13.74 3.70 -3.52
N LEU A 236 -13.87 2.37 -3.46
CA LEU A 236 -14.97 1.70 -2.75
C LEU A 236 -15.15 2.24 -1.32
N GLU A 237 -14.07 2.29 -0.53
CA GLU A 237 -14.13 2.85 0.82
C GLU A 237 -14.51 4.33 0.81
N ALA A 238 -13.94 5.13 -0.11
CA ALA A 238 -14.26 6.55 -0.23
C ALA A 238 -15.70 6.87 -0.65
N SER A 239 -16.37 5.91 -1.29
CA SER A 239 -17.78 5.99 -1.73
C SER A 239 -18.75 5.75 -0.58
N ILE A 240 -18.40 4.86 0.35
CA ILE A 240 -19.31 4.36 1.39
C ILE A 240 -19.09 5.08 2.72
N SER A 241 -17.88 5.63 2.95
CA SER A 241 -17.53 6.31 4.19
C SER A 241 -18.15 7.72 4.27
N SER A 242 -19.39 7.79 4.75
CA SER A 242 -20.10 9.04 5.06
C SER A 242 -19.50 9.79 6.26
N GLN A 243 -18.67 9.12 7.07
CA GLN A 243 -18.12 9.60 8.35
C GLN A 243 -16.78 10.33 8.25
N ARG A 244 -16.43 10.88 7.09
CA ARG A 244 -15.12 11.54 6.89
C ARG A 244 -15.04 12.99 7.39
N LYS A 245 -16.04 13.49 8.13
CA LYS A 245 -16.04 14.86 8.65
C LYS A 245 -15.57 14.88 10.10
N GLY A 246 -14.49 15.62 10.36
CA GLY A 246 -13.99 15.90 11.71
C GLY A 246 -13.43 14.67 12.41
N PHE A 247 -12.21 14.28 12.04
CA PHE A 247 -11.44 13.25 12.74
C PHE A 247 -10.13 13.85 13.26
N ASP A 248 -9.63 13.29 14.35
CA ASP A 248 -8.30 13.62 14.86
C ASP A 248 -7.21 12.96 14.02
N VAL A 249 -6.02 13.53 14.08
CA VAL A 249 -4.82 12.96 13.46
C VAL A 249 -3.82 12.69 14.57
N VAL A 250 -3.46 11.41 14.76
CA VAL A 250 -2.59 10.96 15.84
C VAL A 250 -1.48 10.08 15.26
N PRO A 251 -0.20 10.33 15.57
CA PRO A 251 0.88 9.44 15.17
C PRO A 251 0.76 8.08 15.85
N ASP A 252 1.04 7.01 15.12
CA ASP A 252 1.24 5.70 15.72
C ASP A 252 2.53 5.66 16.55
N PRO A 253 2.60 4.83 17.61
CA PRO A 253 3.86 4.57 18.28
C PRO A 253 4.83 3.89 17.30
N MET A 254 5.97 4.53 17.05
CA MET A 254 7.04 3.97 16.22
C MET A 254 8.15 3.43 17.12
N PRO A 255 8.70 2.22 16.84
CA PRO A 255 9.90 1.76 17.55
C PRO A 255 11.08 2.68 17.23
N GLU A 256 12.08 2.67 18.11
CA GLU A 256 13.31 3.43 17.92
C GLU A 256 13.97 3.10 16.57
N GLU A 257 14.44 4.14 15.90
CA GLU A 257 15.10 4.07 14.60
C GLU A 257 16.61 3.89 14.80
N GLU A 258 17.17 2.84 14.22
CA GLU A 258 18.63 2.67 14.12
C GLU A 258 19.11 3.05 12.73
N ILE A 259 20.28 3.70 12.64
CA ILE A 259 20.89 4.04 11.35
C ILE A 259 21.86 2.93 10.93
N ILE A 260 21.54 2.25 9.83
CA ILE A 260 22.32 1.17 9.24
C ILE A 260 22.79 1.62 7.86
N ALA A 261 24.12 1.72 7.68
CA ALA A 261 24.75 2.22 6.46
C ALA A 261 24.20 3.59 6.00
N GLY A 262 23.92 4.48 6.95
CA GLY A 262 23.38 5.82 6.68
C GLY A 262 21.89 5.86 6.36
N LEU A 263 21.17 4.73 6.46
CA LEU A 263 19.73 4.64 6.24
C LEU A 263 19.01 4.11 7.49
N PRO A 264 17.76 4.50 7.73
CA PRO A 264 16.98 3.95 8.82
C PRO A 264 16.73 2.45 8.71
N SER A 265 16.74 1.75 9.85
CA SER A 265 16.58 0.29 9.98
C SER A 265 15.32 -0.23 9.27
N TRP A 266 14.23 0.53 9.35
CA TRP A 266 12.96 0.17 8.71
C TRP A 266 13.02 0.13 7.19
N THR A 267 14.07 0.66 6.56
CA THR A 267 14.32 0.51 5.12
C THR A 267 14.59 -0.95 4.73
N PHE A 268 15.15 -1.73 5.65
CA PHE A 268 15.62 -3.09 5.42
C PHE A 268 14.56 -4.13 5.81
N ASP A 269 13.65 -4.44 4.88
CA ASP A 269 12.52 -5.34 5.10
C ASP A 269 12.57 -6.59 4.20
N GLN A 270 11.47 -7.35 4.17
CA GLN A 270 11.34 -8.55 3.34
C GLN A 270 11.47 -8.33 1.82
N TYR A 271 11.41 -7.08 1.35
CA TYR A 271 11.52 -6.70 -0.06
C TYR A 271 12.91 -6.18 -0.45
N THR A 272 13.79 -5.96 0.53
CA THR A 272 15.21 -5.71 0.28
C THR A 272 16.01 -6.97 0.55
N TRP A 273 17.07 -7.15 -0.23
CA TRP A 273 17.95 -8.31 -0.06
C TRP A 273 18.60 -8.38 1.34
N PRO A 274 19.14 -7.27 1.91
CA PRO A 274 19.70 -7.27 3.26
C PRO A 274 18.64 -7.54 4.34
N GLY A 275 17.45 -6.95 4.22
CA GLY A 275 16.36 -7.19 5.16
C GLY A 275 15.87 -8.65 5.14
N LYS A 276 15.77 -9.23 3.94
CA LYS A 276 15.44 -10.66 3.76
C LYS A 276 16.51 -11.58 4.36
N ALA A 277 17.80 -11.23 4.21
CA ALA A 277 18.90 -11.97 4.80
C ALA A 277 18.84 -11.91 6.34
N ALA A 278 18.62 -10.73 6.91
CA ALA A 278 18.46 -10.56 8.36
C ALA A 278 17.27 -11.34 8.90
N LEU A 279 16.10 -11.29 8.24
CA LEU A 279 14.91 -12.06 8.62
C LEU A 279 15.16 -13.58 8.56
N ARG A 280 15.93 -14.07 7.57
CA ARG A 280 16.28 -15.49 7.50
C ARG A 280 17.17 -15.92 8.66
N ARG A 281 18.18 -15.11 9.01
CA ARG A 281 19.08 -15.36 10.13
C ARG A 281 18.37 -15.29 11.48
N ALA A 282 17.45 -14.34 11.65
CA ALA A 282 16.67 -14.19 12.88
C ALA A 282 15.90 -15.46 13.28
N ARG A 283 15.46 -16.27 12.31
CA ARG A 283 14.78 -17.54 12.57
C ARG A 283 15.63 -18.56 13.33
N THR A 284 16.94 -18.40 13.34
CA THR A 284 17.89 -19.34 13.96
C THR A 284 18.81 -18.67 14.98
N GLU A 285 19.09 -17.37 14.83
CA GLU A 285 20.05 -16.63 15.65
C GLU A 285 19.39 -15.76 16.72
N CYS A 286 18.07 -15.54 16.66
CA CYS A 286 17.30 -14.80 17.67
C CYS A 286 16.52 -15.81 18.53
N PRO A 287 16.89 -16.04 19.81
CA PRO A 287 16.36 -17.14 20.63
C PRO A 287 14.85 -17.14 20.81
N ALA A 288 14.23 -16.00 21.15
CA ALA A 288 12.79 -15.91 21.36
C ALA A 288 12.02 -16.11 20.05
N ILE A 289 12.49 -15.51 18.95
CA ILE A 289 11.90 -15.68 17.60
C ILE A 289 12.02 -17.15 17.15
N ALA A 290 13.20 -17.76 17.33
CA ALA A 290 13.44 -19.14 16.94
C ALA A 290 12.56 -20.10 17.75
N ALA A 291 12.46 -19.90 19.07
CA ALA A 291 11.62 -20.70 19.95
C ALA A 291 10.14 -20.61 19.54
N ASP A 292 9.61 -19.41 19.37
CA ASP A 292 8.22 -19.20 18.95
C ASP A 292 7.93 -19.83 17.56
N LEU A 293 8.79 -19.59 16.56
CA LEU A 293 8.60 -20.14 15.22
C LEU A 293 8.73 -21.68 15.18
N SER A 294 9.53 -22.27 16.07
CA SER A 294 9.69 -23.72 16.16
C SER A 294 8.42 -24.43 16.62
N GLY A 295 7.65 -23.79 17.50
CA GLY A 295 6.36 -24.28 18.00
C GLY A 295 5.22 -24.19 17.00
N ARG A 296 5.39 -23.50 15.87
CA ARG A 296 4.34 -23.29 14.87
C ARG A 296 4.27 -24.40 13.84
N ALA A 297 3.05 -24.82 13.52
CA ALA A 297 2.77 -25.66 12.36
C ALA A 297 3.15 -24.95 11.05
N GLY A 298 3.42 -25.73 10.00
CA GLY A 298 3.76 -25.23 8.67
C GLY A 298 5.23 -25.37 8.29
N ASN A 299 5.51 -25.13 7.01
CA ASN A 299 6.84 -25.26 6.44
C ASN A 299 7.72 -24.01 6.67
N ALA A 300 8.99 -24.11 6.27
CA ALA A 300 9.97 -23.05 6.45
C ALA A 300 9.57 -21.71 5.78
N ASP A 301 8.88 -21.76 4.64
CA ASP A 301 8.44 -20.57 3.92
C ASP A 301 7.26 -19.89 4.61
N GLN A 302 6.32 -20.67 5.14
CA GLN A 302 5.20 -20.16 5.94
C GLN A 302 5.71 -19.45 7.19
N ARG A 303 6.66 -20.07 7.91
CA ARG A 303 7.31 -19.46 9.08
C ARG A 303 8.09 -18.19 8.73
N PHE A 304 8.80 -18.18 7.60
CA PHE A 304 9.48 -16.96 7.12
C PHE A 304 8.50 -15.83 6.83
N ARG A 305 7.40 -16.11 6.12
CA ARG A 305 6.35 -15.12 5.87
C ARG A 305 5.74 -14.63 7.17
N ALA A 306 5.50 -15.51 8.13
CA ALA A 306 4.97 -15.13 9.44
C ALA A 306 5.85 -14.08 10.13
N LEU A 307 7.16 -14.35 10.18
CA LEU A 307 8.13 -13.42 10.73
C LEU A 307 8.19 -12.11 9.94
N ALA A 308 8.18 -12.18 8.61
CA ALA A 308 8.26 -11.01 7.74
C ALA A 308 7.04 -10.08 7.87
N ASP A 309 5.84 -10.67 7.95
CA ASP A 309 4.59 -9.95 8.15
C ASP A 309 4.52 -9.38 9.58
N ALA A 310 4.93 -10.16 10.59
CA ALA A 310 5.00 -9.66 11.96
C ALA A 310 5.97 -8.47 12.11
N HIS A 311 7.14 -8.59 11.48
CA HIS A 311 8.13 -7.52 11.41
C HIS A 311 7.58 -6.27 10.72
N PHE A 312 6.86 -6.45 9.61
CA PHE A 312 6.19 -5.35 8.92
C PHE A 312 5.19 -4.65 9.84
N GLU A 313 4.32 -5.38 10.53
CA GLU A 313 3.33 -4.79 11.44
C GLU A 313 3.96 -4.09 12.64
N PHE A 314 5.00 -4.68 13.23
CA PHE A 314 5.69 -4.14 14.40
C PHE A 314 6.40 -2.82 14.10
N GLU A 315 7.15 -2.74 13.00
CA GLU A 315 7.98 -1.58 12.68
C GLU A 315 7.40 -0.76 11.53
N SER A 316 7.12 -1.41 10.40
CA SER A 316 6.89 -0.72 9.14
C SER A 316 5.47 -0.18 8.97
N ALA A 317 4.44 -0.81 9.54
CA ALA A 317 3.05 -0.44 9.30
C ALA A 317 2.61 0.88 9.96
N ASN A 318 3.37 1.37 10.93
CA ASN A 318 3.06 2.58 11.70
C ASN A 318 3.06 3.85 10.82
N LEU A 319 2.08 4.71 11.03
CA LEU A 319 1.84 5.95 10.29
C LEU A 319 2.17 7.17 11.15
N SER A 320 2.83 8.19 10.58
CA SER A 320 3.14 9.42 11.32
C SER A 320 1.94 10.32 11.57
N LEU A 321 0.91 10.22 10.75
CA LEU A 321 -0.26 11.10 10.77
C LEU A 321 -1.54 10.28 10.55
N ARG A 322 -1.79 9.25 11.36
CA ARG A 322 -2.96 8.36 11.19
C ARG A 322 -4.25 9.11 11.47
N ALA A 323 -5.18 9.08 10.51
CA ALA A 323 -6.55 9.51 10.73
C ALA A 323 -7.25 8.61 11.74
N GLN A 324 -7.81 9.20 12.80
CA GLN A 324 -8.55 8.51 13.85
C GLN A 324 -10.03 8.39 13.50
N ILE A 325 -10.32 7.79 12.33
CA ILE A 325 -11.70 7.47 11.93
C ILE A 325 -12.08 6.12 12.59
N PRO A 326 -13.11 6.06 13.45
CA PRO A 326 -13.41 4.87 14.25
C PRO A 326 -13.50 3.57 13.45
N ALA A 327 -14.19 3.60 12.29
CA ALA A 327 -14.30 2.44 11.41
C ALA A 327 -12.93 1.99 10.84
N HIS A 328 -12.04 2.93 10.51
CA HIS A 328 -10.69 2.62 10.00
C HIS A 328 -9.81 2.01 11.10
N ILE A 329 -9.89 2.56 12.32
CA ILE A 329 -9.18 2.05 13.49
C ILE A 329 -9.67 0.64 13.86
N ALA A 330 -10.98 0.39 13.78
CA ALA A 330 -11.54 -0.94 13.99
C ALA A 330 -10.98 -1.97 12.99
N LEU A 331 -10.93 -1.64 11.69
CA LEU A 331 -10.33 -2.52 10.67
C LEU A 331 -8.84 -2.75 10.92
N TRP A 332 -8.09 -1.71 11.29
CA TRP A 332 -6.67 -1.84 11.63
C TRP A 332 -6.43 -2.74 12.85
N ARG A 333 -7.21 -2.57 13.93
CA ARG A 333 -7.14 -3.44 15.12
C ARG A 333 -7.48 -4.88 14.77
N ARG A 334 -8.44 -5.11 13.87
CA ARG A 334 -8.77 -6.45 13.37
C ARG A 334 -7.61 -7.07 12.60
N VAL A 335 -6.91 -6.30 11.74
CA VAL A 335 -5.69 -6.78 11.07
C VAL A 335 -4.64 -7.20 12.09
N GLN A 336 -4.35 -6.35 13.08
CA GLN A 336 -3.38 -6.67 14.14
C GLN A 336 -3.80 -7.89 14.98
N ALA A 337 -5.10 -8.00 15.27
CA ALA A 337 -5.64 -9.12 16.01
C ALA A 337 -5.59 -10.40 15.20
N LEU A 338 -5.87 -10.38 13.89
CA LEU A 338 -5.76 -11.57 13.03
C LEU A 338 -4.30 -12.01 12.87
N GLY A 339 -3.43 -11.01 12.70
CA GLY A 339 -2.00 -11.11 12.52
C GLY A 339 -1.55 -12.04 11.40
N PRO A 340 -0.25 -12.37 11.37
CA PRO A 340 0.31 -13.19 10.32
C PRO A 340 -0.20 -14.63 10.43
N HIS A 341 -0.95 -15.08 9.42
CA HIS A 341 -1.50 -16.45 9.28
C HIS A 341 -2.70 -16.82 10.18
N ARG A 342 -3.64 -15.89 10.38
CA ARG A 342 -5.05 -16.22 10.69
C ARG A 342 -5.34 -16.69 12.13
N HIS A 343 -4.41 -16.53 13.08
CA HIS A 343 -4.65 -16.88 14.49
C HIS A 343 -4.15 -15.79 15.45
N PRO A 344 -5.05 -15.15 16.22
CA PRO A 344 -4.70 -14.02 17.08
C PRO A 344 -3.66 -14.28 18.17
N GLU A 345 -3.77 -15.41 18.86
CA GLU A 345 -2.81 -15.80 19.91
C GLU A 345 -1.39 -15.94 19.34
N THR A 346 -1.33 -16.41 18.10
CA THR A 346 -0.11 -16.64 17.32
C THR A 346 0.52 -15.31 16.87
N ALA A 347 -0.25 -14.24 16.68
CA ALA A 347 0.31 -12.93 16.34
C ALA A 347 1.03 -12.30 17.54
N GLN A 348 0.38 -12.29 18.71
CA GLN A 348 0.88 -11.62 19.91
C GLN A 348 2.17 -12.26 20.44
N ALA A 349 2.27 -13.59 20.42
CA ALA A 349 3.48 -14.30 20.84
C ALA A 349 4.69 -13.93 19.96
N LEU A 350 4.50 -13.81 18.64
CA LEU A 350 5.57 -13.43 17.73
C LEU A 350 5.95 -11.94 17.87
N TYR A 351 5.00 -11.05 18.14
CA TYR A 351 5.32 -9.66 18.51
C TYR A 351 6.10 -9.58 19.83
N GLY A 352 5.77 -10.44 20.80
CA GLY A 352 6.52 -10.57 22.06
C GLY A 352 7.96 -10.99 21.81
N ALA A 353 8.14 -12.07 21.03
CA ALA A 353 9.45 -12.57 20.64
C ALA A 353 10.27 -11.54 19.84
N LEU A 354 9.64 -10.83 18.89
CA LEU A 354 10.29 -9.73 18.14
C LEU A 354 10.74 -8.59 19.05
N ARG A 355 9.97 -8.26 20.10
CA ARG A 355 10.33 -7.21 21.05
C ARG A 355 11.50 -7.63 21.94
N GLU A 356 11.49 -8.89 22.39
CA GLU A 356 12.57 -9.45 23.21
C GLU A 356 13.90 -9.51 22.42
N ASP A 357 13.85 -9.98 21.17
CA ASP A 357 15.02 -10.11 20.31
C ASP A 357 15.31 -8.86 19.45
N TRP A 358 14.68 -7.71 19.72
CA TRP A 358 14.75 -6.55 18.80
C TRP A 358 16.18 -6.07 18.56
N GLU A 359 16.98 -5.93 19.63
CA GLU A 359 18.38 -5.51 19.53
C GLU A 359 19.25 -6.52 18.77
N ALA A 360 19.04 -7.82 19.03
CA ALA A 360 19.71 -8.90 18.31
C ALA A 360 19.35 -8.86 16.81
N PHE A 361 18.07 -8.66 16.48
CA PHE A 361 17.61 -8.54 15.11
C PHE A 361 18.21 -7.33 14.38
N GLN A 362 18.32 -6.18 15.04
CA GLN A 362 18.99 -5.01 14.45
C GLN A 362 20.48 -5.26 14.17
N THR A 363 21.14 -6.00 15.06
CA THR A 363 22.53 -6.45 14.84
C THR A 363 22.64 -7.31 13.58
N LEU A 364 21.69 -8.22 13.33
CA LEU A 364 21.66 -9.01 12.10
C LEU A 364 21.49 -8.15 10.85
N ARG A 365 20.65 -7.11 10.90
CA ARG A 365 20.49 -6.16 9.78
C ARG A 365 21.78 -5.41 9.45
N ARG A 366 22.51 -4.95 10.48
CA ARG A 366 23.83 -4.31 10.29
C ARG A 366 24.81 -5.21 9.56
N LEU A 367 24.90 -6.48 9.99
CA LEU A 367 25.79 -7.46 9.39
C LEU A 367 25.38 -7.83 7.95
N SER A 368 24.08 -7.89 7.68
CA SER A 368 23.56 -8.24 6.35
C SER A 368 23.85 -7.17 5.29
N GLU A 369 23.89 -5.89 5.65
CA GLU A 369 24.24 -4.82 4.69
C GLU A 369 25.75 -4.81 4.36
N GLN A 370 26.59 -5.23 5.30
CA GLN A 370 28.06 -5.25 5.15
C GLN A 370 28.58 -6.43 4.32
N SER A 371 27.72 -7.33 3.84
CA SER A 371 28.12 -8.51 3.09
C SER A 371 28.01 -8.27 1.58
N PRO A 372 29.09 -7.86 0.87
CA PRO A 372 29.03 -7.49 -0.55
C PRO A 372 28.82 -8.66 -1.52
N ASN A 373 28.81 -9.91 -1.03
CA ASN A 373 28.95 -11.14 -1.82
C ASN A 373 27.74 -12.06 -1.81
N MET A 374 26.54 -11.54 -1.54
CA MET A 374 25.37 -12.37 -1.31
C MET A 374 24.15 -11.71 -1.97
#